data_AF-A0A842U967-F1
#
_entry.id   AF-A0A842U967-F1
#
_cell.length_a   1.000
_cell.length_b   1.000
_cell.length_c   1.000
_cell.angle_alpha   90.00
_cell.angle_beta   90.00
_cell.angle_gamma   90.00
#
_symmetry.space_group_name_H-M   'P 1'
#
loop_
_entity.id
_entity.type
_entity.pdbx_description
1 polymer ?
#
loop_
_entity_poly.entity_id
_entity_poly.type
_entity_poly.pdbx_seq_one_letter_code
_entity_poly.pdbx_strand_id
1 'polypeptide(L)'
;VDHHEVKEAGKKTKYFNPRVQDPEEYSPVAYWCYKVVETDIWIAAVGCIGDNFLPPFLDELAEKYPFLVKKPYGSLEKIKYHSKLGKLNDIFSLILKGPTSKVMNCVKILTRIDNPEELLKGKTSRAGYVLKHYKKIRDAYDEILDESKKVKPSDNMYVFIYKSSKISVTKDLANELAYKYPKKLVIVGREKSGEIKMSLRYDVKPLPPILEKALSGLKGYGGGHPTTCGACVAVEDFEEFLNRLKKEVK
;
A
#
# COMPACT_ATOMS: atom_id res chain seq x y z
N VAL A 1 4.66 5.12 18.54
CA VAL A 1 5.14 5.92 17.41
C VAL A 1 4.13 5.74 16.29
N ASP A 2 3.64 6.83 15.74
CA ASP A 2 2.56 6.85 14.74
C ASP A 2 2.76 8.07 13.81
N HIS A 3 2.09 8.09 12.66
CA HIS A 3 2.11 9.22 11.71
C HIS A 3 0.72 9.51 11.11
N HIS A 4 -0.32 8.79 11.52
CA HIS A 4 -1.69 9.07 11.11
C HIS A 4 -2.27 10.29 11.85
N GLU A 5 -3.52 10.64 11.55
CA GLU A 5 -4.26 11.66 12.29
C GLU A 5 -4.15 11.46 13.81
N VAL A 6 -3.89 12.55 14.53
CA VAL A 6 -3.63 12.53 15.98
C VAL A 6 -4.89 12.05 16.69
N LYS A 7 -4.74 11.04 17.54
CA LYS A 7 -5.79 10.55 18.43
C LYS A 7 -5.41 10.83 19.88
N GLU A 8 -6.42 11.01 20.73
CA GLU A 8 -6.18 11.08 22.17
C GLU A 8 -5.52 9.77 22.66
N ALA A 9 -4.32 9.91 23.20
CA ALA A 9 -3.63 8.80 23.85
C ALA A 9 -4.11 8.68 25.29
N GLY A 10 -4.28 7.44 25.76
CA GLY A 10 -4.59 7.20 27.17
C GLY A 10 -3.51 7.78 28.10
N LYS A 11 -3.89 8.21 29.30
CA LYS A 11 -3.02 8.94 30.26
C LYS A 11 -1.68 8.25 30.60
N LYS A 12 -1.57 6.93 30.37
CA LYS A 12 -0.36 6.13 30.68
C LYS A 12 0.46 5.76 29.43
N THR A 13 0.11 6.28 28.26
CA THR A 13 0.74 5.92 26.99
C THR A 13 1.63 7.05 26.51
N LYS A 14 2.93 6.78 26.33
CA LYS A 14 3.81 7.69 25.59
C LYS A 14 3.46 7.61 24.10
N TYR A 15 2.85 8.68 23.59
CA TYR A 15 2.46 8.78 22.20
C TYR A 15 3.39 9.75 21.46
N PHE A 16 4.07 9.23 20.46
CA PHE A 16 4.97 9.99 19.60
C PHE A 16 4.35 10.01 18.22
N ASN A 17 3.91 11.19 17.79
CA ASN A 17 3.38 11.43 16.46
C ASN A 17 3.84 12.82 16.04
N PRO A 18 4.55 12.97 14.90
CA PRO A 18 5.05 14.26 14.45
C PRO A 18 3.91 15.28 14.23
N ARG A 19 2.70 14.82 13.94
CA ARG A 19 1.51 15.65 13.71
C ARG A 19 0.99 16.36 14.95
N VAL A 20 1.50 16.02 16.13
CA VAL A 20 1.25 16.78 17.37
C VAL A 20 1.92 18.16 17.32
N GLN A 21 3.06 18.28 16.63
CA GLN A 21 3.80 19.53 16.48
C GLN A 21 3.51 20.21 15.15
N ASP A 22 3.41 19.43 14.07
CA ASP A 22 3.12 19.92 12.73
C ASP A 22 2.00 19.08 12.07
N PRO A 23 0.73 19.56 12.07
CA PRO A 23 -0.38 18.84 11.47
C PRO A 23 -0.19 18.47 9.98
N GLU A 24 0.68 19.17 9.26
CA GLU A 24 0.97 18.90 7.85
C GLU A 24 2.08 17.85 7.67
N GLU A 25 2.79 17.46 8.73
CA GLU A 25 3.81 16.42 8.66
C GLU A 25 3.19 15.05 8.35
N TYR A 26 3.74 14.36 7.36
CA TYR A 26 3.23 13.08 6.84
C TYR A 26 4.32 12.03 6.65
N SER A 27 5.55 12.34 7.08
CA SER A 27 6.69 11.43 7.06
C SER A 27 6.35 10.12 7.78
N PRO A 28 6.59 8.95 7.14
CA PRO A 28 6.22 7.65 7.69
C PRO A 28 6.87 7.30 9.01
N VAL A 29 6.26 6.39 9.77
CA VAL A 29 6.87 5.85 11.01
C VAL A 29 8.26 5.28 10.75
N ALA A 30 8.48 4.65 9.60
CA ALA A 30 9.80 4.12 9.22
C ALA A 30 10.89 5.20 9.13
N TYR A 31 10.54 6.40 8.64
CA TYR A 31 11.43 7.55 8.63
C TYR A 31 11.79 7.98 10.06
N TRP A 32 10.78 8.17 10.92
CA TRP A 32 11.00 8.62 12.30
C TRP A 32 11.76 7.62 13.14
N CYS A 33 11.46 6.32 13.02
CA CYS A 33 12.23 5.28 13.70
C CYS A 33 13.70 5.35 13.29
N TYR A 34 14.00 5.46 12.00
CA TYR A 34 15.38 5.59 11.52
C TYR A 34 16.06 6.86 12.01
N LYS A 35 15.37 8.01 12.03
CA LYS A 35 15.94 9.25 12.58
C LYS A 35 16.30 9.18 14.06
N VAL A 36 15.75 8.24 14.82
CA VAL A 36 16.04 8.06 16.25
C VAL A 36 17.13 7.01 16.48
N VAL A 37 17.12 5.90 15.75
CA VAL A 37 18.02 4.76 15.99
C VAL A 37 19.20 4.70 15.03
N GLU A 38 19.06 5.32 13.85
CA GLU A 38 20.07 5.41 12.78
C GLU A 38 20.63 4.04 12.29
N THR A 39 19.84 2.98 12.45
CA THR A 39 20.14 1.63 11.94
C THR A 39 19.20 1.24 10.80
N ASP A 40 19.61 0.27 9.99
CA ASP A 40 18.74 -0.37 8.99
C ASP A 40 18.12 0.59 7.95
N ILE A 41 18.92 1.53 7.44
CA ILE A 41 18.51 2.53 6.43
C ILE A 41 17.73 1.93 5.24
N TRP A 42 18.03 0.70 4.83
CA TRP A 42 17.31 0.04 3.75
C TRP A 42 15.88 -0.36 4.15
N ILE A 43 15.64 -0.77 5.41
CA ILE A 43 14.30 -1.04 5.94
C ILE A 43 13.53 0.27 6.04
N ALA A 44 14.17 1.32 6.54
CA ALA A 44 13.59 2.66 6.61
C ALA A 44 13.15 3.16 5.23
N ALA A 45 14.00 2.99 4.21
CA ALA A 45 13.70 3.31 2.83
C ALA A 45 12.53 2.48 2.29
N VAL A 46 12.49 1.17 2.54
CA VAL A 46 11.36 0.31 2.13
C VAL A 46 10.05 0.81 2.72
N GLY A 47 10.03 1.17 4.02
CA GLY A 47 8.85 1.75 4.67
C GLY A 47 8.43 3.09 4.07
N CYS A 48 9.39 3.98 3.79
CA CYS A 48 9.14 5.26 3.13
C CYS A 48 8.47 5.08 1.76
N ILE A 49 9.04 4.23 0.89
CA ILE A 49 8.45 3.97 -0.43
C ILE A 49 7.09 3.26 -0.30
N GLY A 50 6.89 2.46 0.75
CA GLY A 50 5.62 1.79 1.08
C GLY A 50 4.47 2.77 1.30
N ASP A 51 4.78 3.86 2.00
CA ASP A 51 3.85 4.95 2.32
C ASP A 51 3.91 6.11 1.32
N ASN A 52 4.44 5.86 0.12
CA ASN A 52 4.57 6.84 -0.95
C ASN A 52 5.33 8.11 -0.54
N PHE A 53 6.40 7.95 0.23
CA PHE A 53 7.28 9.03 0.69
C PHE A 53 8.67 8.85 0.10
N LEU A 54 9.22 9.91 -0.50
CA LEU A 54 10.61 9.92 -0.98
C LEU A 54 11.52 10.26 0.21
N PRO A 55 12.33 9.32 0.71
CA PRO A 55 13.11 9.56 1.92
C PRO A 55 14.21 10.63 1.67
N PRO A 56 14.38 11.62 2.56
CA PRO A 56 15.47 12.60 2.47
C PRO A 56 16.87 11.98 2.46
N PHE A 57 17.03 10.78 3.01
CA PHE A 57 18.28 10.01 3.06
C PHE A 57 18.50 9.10 1.83
N LEU A 58 17.81 9.35 0.70
CA LEU A 58 17.95 8.52 -0.50
C LEU A 58 19.37 8.54 -1.09
N ASP A 59 20.07 9.66 -0.95
CA ASP A 59 21.48 9.80 -1.34
C ASP A 59 22.39 8.85 -0.55
N GLU A 60 22.29 8.89 0.79
CA GLU A 60 23.02 7.99 1.69
C GLU A 60 22.69 6.51 1.40
N LEU A 61 21.41 6.20 1.15
CA LEU A 61 21.00 4.85 0.77
C LEU A 61 21.68 4.40 -0.53
N ALA A 62 21.74 5.26 -1.54
CA ALA A 62 22.33 4.94 -2.83
C ALA A 62 23.86 4.79 -2.77
N GLU A 63 24.51 5.53 -1.87
CA GLU A 63 25.94 5.36 -1.60
C GLU A 63 26.23 4.02 -0.91
N LYS A 64 25.44 3.68 0.10
CA LYS A 64 25.61 2.42 0.86
C LYS A 64 25.17 1.18 0.09
N TYR A 65 24.09 1.28 -0.70
CA TYR A 65 23.51 0.19 -1.47
C TYR A 65 23.15 0.65 -2.90
N PRO A 66 24.15 0.91 -3.77
CA PRO A 66 23.93 1.45 -5.11
C PRO A 66 23.13 0.54 -6.05
N PHE A 67 22.98 -0.73 -5.69
CA PHE A 67 22.14 -1.67 -6.43
C PHE A 67 20.64 -1.52 -6.13
N LEU A 68 20.26 -0.90 -5.00
CA LEU A 68 18.85 -0.70 -4.63
C LEU A 68 18.18 0.37 -5.48
N VAL A 69 18.88 1.47 -5.71
CA VAL A 69 18.40 2.64 -6.44
C VAL A 69 19.60 3.35 -7.07
N LYS A 70 19.43 3.91 -8.28
CA LYS A 70 20.51 4.56 -9.04
C LYS A 70 20.17 6.01 -9.35
N LYS A 71 21.18 6.89 -9.30
CA LYS A 71 21.08 8.28 -9.74
C LYS A 71 21.07 8.37 -11.28
N PRO A 72 20.32 9.32 -11.88
CA PRO A 72 19.28 10.13 -11.25
C PRO A 72 18.02 9.30 -10.93
N TYR A 73 17.42 9.53 -9.77
CA TYR A 73 16.38 8.64 -9.20
C TYR A 73 15.06 8.59 -9.98
N GLY A 74 14.69 9.68 -10.66
CA GLY A 74 13.37 9.83 -11.29
C GLY A 74 12.24 10.01 -10.26
N SER A 75 10.99 9.72 -10.66
CA SER A 75 9.84 9.85 -9.77
C SER A 75 9.78 8.73 -8.73
N LEU A 76 9.00 8.96 -7.67
CA LEU A 76 8.73 7.95 -6.64
C LEU A 76 8.13 6.66 -7.24
N GLU A 77 7.22 6.79 -8.20
CA GLU A 77 6.60 5.67 -8.91
C GLU A 77 7.66 4.88 -9.69
N LYS A 78 8.59 5.58 -10.34
CA LYS A 78 9.70 4.93 -11.05
C LYS A 78 10.57 4.12 -10.09
N ILE A 79 10.88 4.67 -8.91
CA ILE A 79 11.60 3.91 -7.86
C ILE A 79 10.77 2.69 -7.44
N LYS A 80 9.48 2.89 -7.13
CA LYS A 80 8.60 1.84 -6.61
C LYS A 80 8.40 0.68 -7.58
N TYR A 81 8.25 0.94 -8.88
CA TYR A 81 7.93 -0.10 -9.87
C TYR A 81 9.13 -0.58 -10.69
N HIS A 82 10.24 0.16 -10.74
CA HIS A 82 11.37 -0.14 -11.63
C HIS A 82 12.74 -0.27 -10.95
N SER A 83 12.81 -0.25 -9.61
CA SER A 83 14.07 -0.43 -8.87
C SER A 83 14.07 -1.68 -7.99
N LYS A 84 15.27 -2.07 -7.50
CA LYS A 84 15.38 -3.17 -6.52
C LYS A 84 14.87 -2.76 -5.14
N LEU A 85 14.91 -1.47 -4.78
CA LEU A 85 14.21 -0.95 -3.60
C LEU A 85 12.69 -1.15 -3.72
N GLY A 86 12.14 -0.89 -4.90
CA GLY A 86 10.76 -1.19 -5.26
C GLY A 86 10.43 -2.68 -5.13
N LYS A 87 11.34 -3.56 -5.57
CA LYS A 87 11.19 -5.01 -5.38
C LYS A 87 11.17 -5.43 -3.91
N LEU A 88 11.99 -4.82 -3.06
CA LEU A 88 11.95 -5.07 -1.61
C LEU A 88 10.62 -4.61 -1.00
N ASN A 89 10.11 -3.45 -1.42
CA ASN A 89 8.79 -2.98 -1.02
C ASN A 89 7.69 -3.98 -1.41
N ASP A 90 7.68 -4.47 -2.65
CA ASP A 90 6.75 -5.50 -3.10
C ASP A 90 6.86 -6.78 -2.26
N ILE A 91 8.09 -7.23 -1.94
CA ILE A 91 8.30 -8.37 -1.03
C ILE A 91 7.66 -8.10 0.33
N PHE A 92 7.98 -6.96 0.95
CA PHE A 92 7.48 -6.60 2.28
C PHE A 92 5.96 -6.46 2.29
N SER A 93 5.33 -5.88 1.26
CA SER A 93 3.88 -5.75 1.19
C SER A 93 3.18 -7.11 1.10
N LEU A 94 3.70 -8.02 0.27
CA LEU A 94 3.04 -9.30 0.01
C LEU A 94 3.26 -10.34 1.12
N ILE A 95 4.39 -10.33 1.82
CA ILE A 95 4.61 -11.28 2.94
C ILE A 95 3.70 -11.01 4.14
N LEU A 96 3.11 -9.82 4.22
CA LEU A 96 2.11 -9.44 5.24
C LEU A 96 0.71 -9.98 4.94
N LYS A 97 0.54 -10.75 3.86
CA LYS A 97 -0.73 -11.37 3.49
C LYS A 97 -0.74 -12.87 3.82
N GLY A 98 -1.95 -13.41 3.94
CA GLY A 98 -2.19 -14.83 4.20
C GLY A 98 -2.30 -15.16 5.70
N PRO A 99 -2.04 -16.43 6.11
CA PRO A 99 -2.19 -16.85 7.49
C PRO A 99 -1.25 -16.08 8.44
N THR A 100 -1.79 -15.58 9.56
CA THR A 100 -1.04 -14.81 10.57
C THR A 100 0.24 -15.50 11.02
N SER A 101 0.21 -16.83 11.21
CA SER A 101 1.40 -17.60 11.61
C SER A 101 2.53 -17.53 10.58
N LYS A 102 2.22 -17.49 9.28
CA LYS A 102 3.21 -17.32 8.20
C LYS A 102 3.75 -15.91 8.15
N VAL A 103 2.87 -14.91 8.31
CA VAL A 103 3.24 -13.50 8.39
C VAL A 103 4.24 -13.27 9.54
N MET A 104 3.89 -13.71 10.75
CA MET A 104 4.74 -13.52 11.94
C MET A 104 6.10 -14.23 11.83
N ASN A 105 6.14 -15.40 11.19
CA ASN A 105 7.42 -16.08 10.90
C ASN A 105 8.28 -15.27 9.93
N CYS A 106 7.69 -14.70 8.88
CA CYS A 106 8.42 -13.84 7.95
C CYS A 106 8.95 -12.59 8.65
N VAL A 107 8.12 -11.92 9.46
CA VAL A 107 8.52 -10.74 10.25
C VAL A 107 9.68 -11.08 11.18
N LYS A 108 9.59 -12.18 11.94
CA LYS A 108 10.67 -12.63 12.82
C LYS A 108 11.97 -12.90 12.06
N ILE A 109 11.90 -13.48 10.86
CA ILE A 109 13.08 -13.68 10.03
C ILE A 109 13.66 -12.35 9.54
N LEU A 110 12.82 -11.41 9.10
CA LEU A 110 13.25 -10.10 8.64
C LEU A 110 14.04 -9.33 9.71
N THR A 111 13.70 -9.47 11.00
CA THR A 111 14.47 -8.87 12.11
C THR A 111 15.91 -9.36 12.24
N ARG A 112 16.29 -10.39 11.47
CA ARG A 112 17.62 -11.01 11.47
C ARG A 112 18.34 -10.86 10.14
N ILE A 113 17.76 -10.17 9.16
CA ILE A 113 18.40 -9.92 7.87
C ILE A 113 19.09 -8.57 7.91
N ASP A 114 20.42 -8.58 7.90
CA ASP A 114 21.22 -7.35 8.04
C ASP A 114 21.48 -6.68 6.67
N ASN A 115 21.43 -7.45 5.59
CA ASN A 115 21.74 -6.98 4.25
C ASN A 115 20.58 -7.26 3.27
N PRO A 116 20.06 -6.23 2.57
CA PRO A 116 18.94 -6.39 1.62
C PRO A 116 19.25 -7.33 0.45
N GLU A 117 20.53 -7.48 0.11
CA GLU A 117 20.97 -8.38 -0.95
C GLU A 117 20.63 -9.84 -0.66
N GLU A 118 20.55 -10.22 0.62
CA GLU A 118 20.21 -11.57 1.03
C GLU A 118 18.81 -11.98 0.56
N LEU A 119 17.83 -11.08 0.73
CA LEU A 119 16.47 -11.27 0.22
C LEU A 119 16.42 -11.22 -1.30
N LEU A 120 17.17 -10.31 -1.93
CA LEU A 120 17.15 -10.17 -3.39
C LEU A 120 17.80 -11.35 -4.10
N LYS A 121 18.83 -11.97 -3.51
CA LYS A 121 19.53 -13.13 -4.07
C LYS A 121 18.96 -14.47 -3.59
N GLY A 122 18.24 -14.50 -2.47
CA GLY A 122 17.64 -15.73 -1.93
C GLY A 122 18.65 -16.81 -1.52
N LYS A 123 19.87 -16.41 -1.13
CA LYS A 123 21.01 -17.34 -0.95
C LYS A 123 21.07 -18.05 0.40
N THR A 124 20.20 -17.70 1.34
CA THR A 124 20.19 -18.27 2.70
C THR A 124 18.88 -19.02 2.94
N SER A 125 18.88 -19.96 3.89
CA SER A 125 17.65 -20.65 4.31
C SER A 125 16.60 -19.68 4.86
N ARG A 126 17.05 -18.63 5.56
CA ARG A 126 16.17 -17.59 6.12
C ARG A 126 15.53 -16.74 5.02
N ALA A 127 16.30 -16.27 4.03
CA ALA A 127 15.75 -15.58 2.87
C ALA A 127 14.85 -16.51 2.05
N GLY A 128 15.25 -17.76 1.85
CA GLY A 128 14.46 -18.77 1.13
C GLY A 128 13.09 -19.02 1.76
N TYR A 129 12.96 -19.00 3.08
CA TYR A 129 11.67 -19.10 3.76
C TYR A 129 10.75 -17.92 3.41
N VAL A 130 11.28 -16.68 3.53
CA VAL A 130 10.53 -15.45 3.23
C VAL A 130 10.10 -15.44 1.76
N LEU A 131 11.04 -15.75 0.85
CA LEU A 131 10.80 -15.79 -0.58
C LEU A 131 9.81 -16.88 -1.00
N LYS A 132 9.78 -18.02 -0.31
CA LYS A 132 8.79 -19.07 -0.56
C LYS A 132 7.36 -18.61 -0.22
N HIS A 133 7.19 -17.92 0.90
CA HIS A 133 5.89 -17.33 1.26
C HIS A 133 5.52 -16.20 0.30
N TYR A 134 6.46 -15.30 0.02
CA TYR A 134 6.30 -14.23 -0.97
C TYR A 134 5.84 -14.77 -2.32
N LYS A 135 6.53 -15.77 -2.88
CA LYS A 135 6.19 -16.37 -4.18
C LYS A 135 4.76 -16.88 -4.20
N LYS A 136 4.34 -17.61 -3.16
CA LYS A 136 2.95 -18.12 -3.07
C LYS A 136 1.90 -17.00 -3.10
N ILE A 137 2.16 -15.88 -2.42
CA ILE A 137 1.25 -14.74 -2.44
C ILE A 137 1.32 -14.00 -3.78
N ARG A 138 2.53 -13.89 -4.35
CA ARG A 138 2.78 -13.23 -5.63
C ARG A 138 2.11 -13.95 -6.79
N ASP A 139 2.18 -15.27 -6.86
CA ASP A 139 1.51 -16.06 -7.90
C ASP A 139 -0.01 -15.77 -7.90
N ALA A 140 -0.64 -15.77 -6.71
CA ALA A 140 -2.05 -15.43 -6.57
C ALA A 140 -2.35 -13.94 -6.83
N TYR A 141 -1.41 -13.04 -6.56
CA TYR A 141 -1.53 -11.63 -6.94
C TYR A 141 -1.52 -11.47 -8.46
N ASP A 142 -0.58 -12.14 -9.14
CA ASP A 142 -0.38 -12.04 -10.59
C ASP A 142 -1.59 -12.62 -11.34
N GLU A 143 -2.21 -13.70 -10.86
CA GLU A 143 -3.48 -14.22 -11.38
C GLU A 143 -4.59 -13.15 -11.37
N ILE A 144 -4.77 -12.48 -10.22
CA ILE A 144 -5.79 -11.43 -10.06
C ILE A 144 -5.44 -10.19 -10.89
N LEU A 145 -4.17 -9.83 -10.98
CA LEU A 145 -3.69 -8.73 -11.81
C LEU A 145 -3.98 -9.02 -13.29
N ASP A 146 -3.76 -10.24 -13.76
CA ASP A 146 -4.03 -10.63 -15.14
C ASP A 146 -5.53 -10.63 -15.46
N GLU A 147 -6.39 -10.99 -14.50
CA GLU A 147 -7.83 -10.78 -14.61
C GLU A 147 -8.19 -9.30 -14.74
N SER A 148 -7.59 -8.44 -13.92
CA SER A 148 -7.85 -6.99 -13.97
C SER A 148 -7.52 -6.41 -15.36
N LYS A 149 -6.45 -6.87 -16.00
CA LYS A 149 -6.04 -6.39 -17.34
C LYS A 149 -7.10 -6.65 -18.43
N LYS A 150 -8.03 -7.58 -18.22
CA LYS A 150 -9.13 -7.89 -19.15
C LYS A 150 -10.28 -6.89 -19.06
N VAL A 151 -10.35 -6.10 -17.99
CA VAL A 151 -11.36 -5.06 -17.81
C VAL A 151 -11.05 -3.86 -18.69
N LYS A 152 -12.06 -3.40 -19.44
CA LYS A 152 -11.98 -2.16 -20.19
C LYS A 152 -12.32 -0.98 -19.28
N PRO A 153 -11.44 0.04 -19.13
CA PRO A 153 -11.78 1.25 -18.41
C PRO A 153 -12.95 1.99 -19.07
N SER A 154 -13.77 2.65 -18.25
CA SER A 154 -14.67 3.71 -18.72
C SER A 154 -13.92 5.05 -18.82
N ASP A 155 -14.54 6.10 -19.32
CA ASP A 155 -13.91 7.40 -19.56
C ASP A 155 -13.24 7.99 -18.31
N ASN A 156 -13.92 7.97 -17.16
CA ASN A 156 -13.43 8.56 -15.91
C ASN A 156 -13.15 7.53 -14.79
N MET A 157 -13.51 6.26 -14.96
CA MET A 157 -13.35 5.23 -13.93
C MET A 157 -12.72 3.93 -14.46
N TYR A 158 -11.96 3.27 -13.61
CA TYR A 158 -11.53 1.89 -13.76
C TYR A 158 -12.03 1.11 -12.54
N VAL A 159 -12.89 0.11 -12.74
CA VAL A 159 -13.50 -0.67 -11.66
C VAL A 159 -13.18 -2.14 -11.87
N PHE A 160 -12.53 -2.76 -10.90
CA PHE A 160 -12.23 -4.19 -10.92
C PHE A 160 -12.62 -4.83 -9.59
N ILE A 161 -13.52 -5.81 -9.65
CA ILE A 161 -13.98 -6.57 -8.49
C ILE A 161 -13.59 -8.02 -8.68
N TYR A 162 -12.92 -8.58 -7.68
CA TYR A 162 -12.51 -9.98 -7.70
C TYR A 162 -13.12 -10.75 -6.53
N LYS A 163 -13.44 -12.02 -6.78
CA LYS A 163 -13.87 -12.96 -5.76
C LYS A 163 -12.65 -13.73 -5.29
N SER A 164 -12.22 -13.53 -4.06
CA SER A 164 -11.15 -14.35 -3.48
C SER A 164 -11.40 -14.58 -2.01
N SER A 165 -11.41 -15.86 -1.62
CA SER A 165 -11.45 -16.24 -0.21
C SER A 165 -10.07 -16.16 0.46
N LYS A 166 -8.97 -16.16 -0.31
CA LYS A 166 -7.64 -16.46 0.24
C LYS A 166 -6.76 -15.25 0.54
N ILE A 167 -6.74 -14.20 -0.29
CA ILE A 167 -5.83 -13.05 -0.07
C ILE A 167 -6.49 -11.69 -0.33
N SER A 168 -6.02 -10.67 0.40
CA SER A 168 -6.47 -9.27 0.30
C SER A 168 -5.39 -8.42 -0.34
N VAL A 169 -5.56 -8.10 -1.62
CA VAL A 169 -4.58 -7.39 -2.46
C VAL A 169 -5.16 -6.12 -3.11
N THR A 170 -6.34 -5.68 -2.66
CA THR A 170 -7.03 -4.49 -3.17
C THR A 170 -6.14 -3.24 -3.15
N LYS A 171 -5.42 -2.99 -2.04
CA LYS A 171 -4.51 -1.84 -1.91
C LYS A 171 -3.39 -1.88 -2.95
N ASP A 172 -2.75 -3.03 -3.08
CA ASP A 172 -1.59 -3.26 -3.94
C ASP A 172 -1.98 -3.10 -5.41
N LEU A 173 -3.06 -3.75 -5.84
CA LEU A 173 -3.62 -3.62 -7.18
C LEU A 173 -4.11 -2.21 -7.50
N ALA A 174 -4.79 -1.54 -6.55
CA ALA A 174 -5.28 -0.18 -6.78
C ALA A 174 -4.12 0.81 -7.01
N ASN A 175 -3.01 0.66 -6.30
CA ASN A 175 -1.81 1.47 -6.53
C ASN A 175 -1.21 1.23 -7.93
N GLU A 176 -1.08 -0.04 -8.34
CA GLU A 176 -0.51 -0.39 -9.65
C GLU A 176 -1.41 0.09 -10.80
N LEU A 177 -2.72 -0.07 -10.64
CA LEU A 177 -3.70 0.37 -11.64
C LEU A 177 -3.84 1.90 -11.69
N ALA A 178 -3.70 2.61 -10.57
CA ALA A 178 -3.67 4.08 -10.56
C ALA A 178 -2.46 4.62 -11.32
N TYR A 179 -1.30 3.97 -11.19
CA TYR A 179 -0.12 4.30 -11.99
C TYR A 179 -0.36 4.06 -13.49
N LYS A 180 -1.04 2.96 -13.85
CA LYS A 180 -1.34 2.62 -15.25
C LYS A 180 -2.43 3.51 -15.87
N TYR A 181 -3.41 3.93 -15.09
CA TYR A 181 -4.57 4.70 -15.53
C TYR A 181 -4.64 6.04 -14.79
N PRO A 182 -3.66 6.94 -15.02
CA PRO A 182 -3.63 8.22 -14.35
C PRO A 182 -4.90 9.01 -14.67
N LYS A 183 -5.33 9.85 -13.73
CA LYS A 183 -6.54 10.70 -13.81
C LYS A 183 -7.88 9.95 -13.78
N LYS A 184 -7.91 8.62 -13.78
CA LYS A 184 -9.16 7.87 -13.58
C LYS A 184 -9.36 7.59 -12.10
N LEU A 185 -10.63 7.55 -11.67
CA LEU A 185 -10.98 6.97 -10.38
C LEU A 185 -10.79 5.45 -10.49
N VAL A 186 -9.75 4.93 -9.86
CA VAL A 186 -9.46 3.50 -9.79
C VAL A 186 -10.12 2.91 -8.55
N ILE A 187 -10.95 1.89 -8.74
CA ILE A 187 -11.65 1.15 -7.69
C ILE A 187 -11.27 -0.32 -7.83
N VAL A 188 -10.62 -0.87 -6.81
CA VAL A 188 -10.36 -2.30 -6.72
C VAL A 188 -11.07 -2.87 -5.50
N GLY A 189 -12.03 -3.76 -5.73
CA GLY A 189 -12.85 -4.37 -4.71
C GLY A 189 -12.66 -5.86 -4.58
N ARG A 190 -12.80 -6.36 -3.35
CA ARG A 190 -12.85 -7.78 -3.03
C ARG A 190 -14.22 -8.10 -2.45
N GLU A 191 -14.95 -8.97 -3.13
CA GLU A 191 -16.20 -9.53 -2.60
C GLU A 191 -15.87 -10.61 -1.56
N LYS A 192 -16.38 -10.44 -0.33
CA LYS A 192 -16.25 -11.41 0.76
C LYS A 192 -17.37 -11.21 1.78
N SER A 193 -18.05 -12.31 2.15
CA SER A 193 -19.04 -12.32 3.23
C SER A 193 -20.20 -11.33 3.02
N GLY A 194 -20.70 -11.21 1.79
CA GLY A 194 -21.81 -10.30 1.45
C GLY A 194 -21.40 -8.82 1.38
N GLU A 195 -20.11 -8.51 1.50
CA GLU A 195 -19.57 -7.15 1.38
C GLU A 195 -18.55 -7.06 0.25
N ILE A 196 -18.39 -5.86 -0.31
CA ILE A 196 -17.32 -5.52 -1.25
C ILE A 196 -16.39 -4.52 -0.57
N LYS A 197 -15.18 -4.98 -0.24
CA LYS A 197 -14.13 -4.18 0.42
C LYS A 197 -13.19 -3.62 -0.63
N MET A 198 -13.09 -2.30 -0.69
CA MET A 198 -12.51 -1.57 -1.80
C MET A 198 -11.32 -0.71 -1.38
N SER A 199 -10.38 -0.55 -2.31
CA SER A 199 -9.36 0.48 -2.30
C SER A 199 -9.61 1.40 -3.49
N LEU A 200 -9.72 2.70 -3.20
CA LEU A 200 -9.98 3.76 -4.18
C LEU A 200 -8.74 4.64 -4.32
N ARG A 201 -8.42 5.03 -5.56
CA ARG A 201 -7.35 5.98 -5.89
C ARG A 201 -7.85 7.01 -6.88
N TYR A 202 -7.60 8.28 -6.61
CA TYR A 202 -7.98 9.36 -7.50
C TYR A 202 -7.18 10.64 -7.22
N ASP A 203 -6.39 11.06 -8.20
CA ASP A 203 -5.51 12.23 -8.07
C ASP A 203 -6.11 13.51 -8.69
N VAL A 204 -7.39 13.50 -9.08
CA VAL A 204 -8.04 14.66 -9.73
C VAL A 204 -8.87 15.49 -8.77
N LYS A 205 -9.62 14.86 -7.86
CA LYS A 205 -10.43 15.53 -6.83
C LYS A 205 -10.30 14.78 -5.50
N PRO A 206 -10.44 15.46 -4.34
CA PRO A 206 -10.43 14.80 -3.04
C PRO A 206 -11.49 13.70 -2.91
N LEU A 207 -11.08 12.48 -2.58
CA LEU A 207 -11.94 11.31 -2.39
C LEU A 207 -12.89 11.40 -1.19
N PRO A 208 -12.52 11.92 -0.01
CA PRO A 208 -13.40 11.83 1.17
C PRO A 208 -14.80 12.45 0.95
N PRO A 209 -14.94 13.68 0.41
CA PRO A 209 -16.27 14.26 0.13
C PRO A 209 -17.06 13.48 -0.93
N ILE A 210 -16.38 12.92 -1.93
CA ILE A 210 -16.99 12.09 -2.97
C ILE A 210 -17.53 10.80 -2.36
N LEU A 211 -16.73 10.17 -1.48
CA LEU A 211 -17.04 8.92 -0.84
C LEU A 211 -18.20 9.07 0.15
N GLU A 212 -18.22 10.14 0.94
CA GLU A 212 -19.31 10.46 1.87
C GLU A 212 -20.66 10.54 1.15
N LYS A 213 -20.73 11.31 0.05
CA LYS A 213 -21.95 11.41 -0.78
C LYS A 213 -22.34 10.07 -1.37
N ALA A 214 -21.39 9.29 -1.87
CA ALA A 214 -21.66 7.99 -2.48
C ALA A 214 -22.19 6.98 -1.46
N LEU A 215 -21.70 7.02 -0.22
CA LEU A 215 -22.11 6.10 0.86
C LEU A 215 -23.42 6.51 1.55
N SER A 216 -23.86 7.76 1.44
CA SER A 216 -25.02 8.28 2.18
C SER A 216 -26.28 7.43 2.02
N GLY A 217 -26.75 6.82 3.11
CA GLY A 217 -27.95 5.97 3.11
C GLY A 217 -27.75 4.55 2.57
N LEU A 218 -26.53 4.15 2.23
CA LEU A 218 -26.17 2.76 1.90
C LEU A 218 -25.62 2.05 3.14
N LYS A 219 -25.70 0.72 3.16
CA LYS A 219 -25.04 -0.10 4.16
C LYS A 219 -23.56 -0.21 3.83
N GLY A 220 -22.79 0.77 4.30
CA GLY A 220 -21.36 0.83 4.06
C GLY A 220 -20.63 1.86 4.92
N TYR A 221 -19.31 1.86 4.81
CA TYR A 221 -18.43 2.81 5.48
C TYR A 221 -17.18 3.02 4.64
N GLY A 222 -16.47 4.12 4.88
CA GLY A 222 -15.23 4.42 4.19
C GLY A 222 -14.53 5.64 4.75
N GLY A 223 -13.31 5.87 4.27
CA GLY A 223 -12.49 6.99 4.70
C GLY A 223 -11.05 6.85 4.21
N GLY A 224 -10.24 7.87 4.46
CA GLY A 224 -8.82 7.89 4.11
C GLY A 224 -8.33 9.29 3.79
N HIS A 225 -7.30 9.35 2.95
CA HIS A 225 -6.62 10.57 2.53
C HIS A 225 -7.21 11.15 1.25
N PRO A 226 -6.92 12.41 0.89
CA PRO A 226 -7.47 13.08 -0.29
C PRO A 226 -7.38 12.27 -1.59
N THR A 227 -6.31 11.51 -1.82
CA THR A 227 -6.14 10.72 -3.06
C THR A 227 -6.29 9.21 -2.88
N THR A 228 -6.45 8.75 -1.63
CA THR A 228 -6.45 7.32 -1.29
C THR A 228 -7.46 7.03 -0.20
N CYS A 229 -8.53 6.30 -0.53
CA CYS A 229 -9.52 5.86 0.45
C CYS A 229 -9.72 4.35 0.45
N GLY A 230 -10.16 3.83 1.60
CA GLY A 230 -10.80 2.52 1.70
C GLY A 230 -12.32 2.70 1.81
N ALA A 231 -13.07 1.74 1.28
CA ALA A 231 -14.52 1.71 1.41
C ALA A 231 -15.03 0.27 1.52
N CYS A 232 -16.21 0.09 2.10
CA CYS A 232 -16.90 -1.18 2.21
C CYS A 232 -18.39 -0.93 2.01
N VAL A 233 -19.05 -1.71 1.17
CA VAL A 233 -20.51 -1.67 0.97
C VAL A 233 -21.06 -3.09 0.93
N ALA A 234 -22.32 -3.27 1.29
CA ALA A 234 -23.04 -4.51 1.03
C ALA A 234 -23.11 -4.78 -0.48
N VAL A 235 -23.11 -6.06 -0.90
CA VAL A 235 -23.11 -6.44 -2.32
C VAL A 235 -24.34 -5.88 -3.04
N GLU A 236 -25.49 -5.88 -2.37
CA GLU A 236 -26.76 -5.33 -2.86
C GLU A 236 -26.72 -3.83 -3.13
N ASP A 237 -25.89 -3.07 -2.40
CA ASP A 237 -25.77 -1.61 -2.53
C ASP A 237 -24.68 -1.18 -3.53
N PHE A 238 -23.89 -2.13 -4.05
CA PHE A 238 -22.68 -1.82 -4.81
C PHE A 238 -22.95 -1.12 -6.14
N GLU A 239 -24.02 -1.52 -6.85
CA GLU A 239 -24.38 -0.88 -8.13
C GLU A 239 -24.77 0.58 -7.94
N GLU A 240 -25.60 0.86 -6.93
CA GLU A 240 -26.00 2.23 -6.58
C GLU A 240 -24.79 3.06 -6.12
N PHE A 241 -23.91 2.48 -5.32
CA PHE A 241 -22.64 3.11 -4.92
C PHE A 241 -21.80 3.54 -6.13
N LEU A 242 -21.60 2.66 -7.12
CA LEU A 242 -20.86 2.99 -8.35
C LEU A 242 -21.54 4.10 -9.15
N ASN A 243 -22.86 4.06 -9.27
CA ASN A 243 -23.63 5.09 -9.99
C ASN A 243 -23.46 6.47 -9.35
N ARG A 244 -23.41 6.55 -8.02
CA ARG A 244 -23.15 7.80 -7.29
C ARG A 244 -21.72 8.30 -7.47
N LEU A 245 -20.73 7.42 -7.37
CA LEU A 245 -19.34 7.78 -7.65
C LEU A 245 -19.18 8.34 -9.06
N LYS A 246 -19.81 7.70 -10.05
CA LYS A 246 -19.76 8.13 -11.45
C LYS A 246 -20.31 9.55 -11.64
N LYS A 247 -21.31 9.97 -10.86
CA LYS A 247 -21.86 11.34 -10.92
C LYS A 247 -20.89 12.38 -10.38
N GLU A 248 -20.15 12.08 -9.32
CA GLU A 248 -19.20 13.00 -8.69
C GLU A 248 -17.88 13.16 -9.46
N VAL A 249 -17.48 12.13 -10.21
CA VAL A 249 -16.26 12.12 -11.02
C VAL A 249 -16.48 12.47 -12.50
N LYS A 250 -17.69 12.90 -12.87
CA LYS A 250 -17.92 13.59 -14.14
C LYS A 250 -17.25 14.98 -14.14
#